data_AF-A0A650ENH4-F1
#
_entry.id   AF-A0A650ENH4-F1
#
_cell.length_a   1.000
_cell.length_b   1.000
_cell.length_c   1.000
_cell.angle_alpha   90.00
_cell.angle_beta   90.00
_cell.angle_gamma   90.00
#
_symmetry.space_group_name_H-M   'P 1'
#
loop_
_entity.id
_entity.type
_entity.pdbx_description
1 polymer ?
#
loop_
_entity_poly.entity_id
_entity_poly.type
_entity_poly.pdbx_seq_one_letter_code
_entity_poly.pdbx_strand_id
1 'polypeptide(L)'
;MKGFTLIELLVVVLIIGILSAVALPQYEKAVEKSRLAEVYSVVHALRRNFEICDLSGGCENEELLSEVGMTITNASMMSMSGKNYTFQGTPYGFAAFQPTRRTDDYMILWVPKTVDTEEALVCSGQTAWGIGFCKSLCGFQQCEMNKRTKYDGM
;
A
#
# COMPACT_ATOMS: atom_id res chain seq x y z
N MET A 1 -47.62 -14.94 24.87
CA MET A 1 -46.60 -14.48 23.89
C MET A 1 -45.61 -15.62 23.70
N LYS A 2 -45.45 -16.15 22.48
CA LYS A 2 -44.41 -17.14 22.18
C LYS A 2 -43.08 -16.39 22.19
N GLY A 3 -42.40 -16.40 23.33
CA GLY A 3 -41.12 -15.75 23.52
C GLY A 3 -39.99 -16.63 23.01
N PHE A 4 -38.99 -15.98 22.42
CA PHE A 4 -37.71 -16.59 22.05
C PHE A 4 -37.11 -17.30 23.27
N THR A 5 -36.61 -18.52 23.10
CA THR A 5 -36.00 -19.24 24.22
C THR A 5 -34.59 -18.70 24.50
N LEU A 6 -34.20 -18.64 25.78
CA LEU A 6 -32.83 -18.23 26.17
C LEU A 6 -31.76 -19.14 25.56
N ILE A 7 -32.09 -20.41 25.33
CA ILE A 7 -31.17 -21.38 24.72
C ILE A 7 -30.98 -21.14 23.22
N GLU A 8 -32.02 -20.73 22.47
CA GLU A 8 -31.89 -20.34 21.07
C GLU A 8 -30.93 -19.16 20.91
N LEU A 9 -31.04 -18.14 21.76
CA LEU A 9 -30.13 -17.00 21.72
C LEU A 9 -28.69 -17.39 22.05
N LEU A 10 -28.48 -18.31 22.99
CA LEU A 10 -27.14 -18.73 23.41
C LEU A 10 -26.40 -19.47 22.29
N VAL A 11 -27.08 -20.38 21.58
CA VAL A 11 -26.48 -21.10 20.45
C VAL A 11 -26.16 -20.14 19.29
N VAL A 12 -27.01 -19.15 19.03
CA VAL A 12 -26.76 -18.13 17.99
C VAL A 12 -25.52 -17.31 18.30
N VAL A 13 -25.36 -16.83 19.54
CA VAL A 13 -24.17 -16.06 19.94
C VAL A 13 -22.90 -16.91 19.83
N LEU A 14 -22.98 -18.20 20.18
CA LEU A 14 -21.87 -19.12 20.04
C LEU A 14 -21.44 -19.30 18.57
N ILE A 15 -22.38 -19.48 17.66
CA ILE A 15 -22.08 -19.64 16.22
C ILE A 15 -21.50 -18.35 15.64
N ILE A 16 -22.10 -17.19 15.93
CA ILE A 16 -21.59 -15.88 15.46
C ILE A 16 -20.17 -15.63 16.02
N GLY A 17 -19.90 -16.03 17.26
CA GLY A 17 -18.58 -15.96 17.87
C GLY A 17 -17.51 -16.68 17.04
N ILE A 18 -17.76 -17.94 16.67
CA ILE A 18 -16.81 -18.74 15.87
C ILE A 18 -16.61 -18.13 14.48
N LEU A 19 -17.70 -17.75 13.79
CA LEU A 19 -17.62 -17.16 12.46
C LEU A 19 -16.85 -15.84 12.45
N SER A 20 -17.03 -15.00 13.47
CA SER A 20 -16.37 -13.69 13.57
C SER A 20 -14.85 -13.80 13.67
N ALA A 21 -14.34 -14.83 14.36
CA ALA A 21 -12.91 -15.03 14.57
C ALA A 21 -12.15 -15.25 13.25
N VAL A 22 -12.76 -15.91 12.27
CA VAL A 22 -12.16 -16.17 10.95
C VAL A 22 -12.48 -15.06 9.96
N ALA A 23 -13.70 -14.49 10.02
CA ALA A 23 -14.16 -13.50 9.06
C ALA A 23 -13.46 -12.14 9.22
N LEU A 24 -13.20 -11.68 10.44
CA LEU A 24 -12.58 -10.38 10.71
C LEU A 24 -11.21 -10.19 10.04
N PRO A 25 -10.20 -11.06 10.24
CA PRO A 25 -8.89 -10.85 9.61
C PRO A 25 -8.93 -10.93 8.08
N GLN A 26 -9.88 -11.69 7.51
CA GLN A 26 -10.08 -11.74 6.06
C GLN A 26 -10.71 -10.44 5.54
N TYR A 27 -11.71 -9.92 6.25
CA TYR A 27 -12.35 -8.64 5.93
C TYR A 27 -11.34 -7.49 5.96
N GLU A 28 -10.48 -7.42 6.99
CA GLU A 28 -9.43 -6.41 7.07
C GLU A 28 -8.47 -6.44 5.88
N LYS A 29 -8.03 -7.64 5.46
CA LYS A 29 -7.18 -7.79 4.28
C LYS A 29 -7.89 -7.35 3.00
N ALA A 30 -9.18 -7.63 2.86
CA ALA A 30 -9.96 -7.22 1.69
C ALA A 30 -10.08 -5.69 1.61
N VAL A 31 -10.41 -5.04 2.74
CA VAL A 31 -10.46 -3.57 2.84
C VAL A 31 -9.10 -2.96 2.51
N GLU A 32 -8.01 -3.52 3.03
CA GLU A 32 -6.68 -3.01 2.78
C GLU A 32 -6.24 -3.20 1.32
N LYS A 33 -6.60 -4.32 0.69
CA LYS A 33 -6.42 -4.51 -0.77
C LYS A 33 -7.18 -3.47 -1.59
N SER A 34 -8.39 -3.09 -1.18
CA SER A 34 -9.14 -2.02 -1.85
C SER A 34 -8.47 -0.66 -1.68
N ARG A 35 -7.83 -0.40 -0.54
CA ARG A 35 -7.08 0.84 -0.30
C ARG A 35 -5.84 0.95 -1.18
N LEU A 36 -5.19 -0.16 -1.55
CA LEU A 36 -4.03 -0.15 -2.46
C LEU A 36 -4.32 0.53 -3.81
N ALA A 37 -5.60 0.62 -4.24
CA ALA A 37 -5.97 1.39 -5.43
C ALA A 37 -5.49 2.85 -5.38
N GLU A 38 -5.45 3.45 -4.18
CA GLU A 38 -4.90 4.79 -3.95
C GLU A 38 -3.39 4.83 -4.27
N VAL A 39 -2.63 3.83 -3.80
CA VAL A 39 -1.20 3.69 -4.10
C VAL A 39 -0.97 3.58 -5.61
N TYR A 40 -1.72 2.72 -6.30
CA TYR A 40 -1.59 2.57 -7.76
C TYR A 40 -1.86 3.87 -8.51
N SER A 41 -2.85 4.66 -8.09
CA SER A 41 -3.16 5.94 -8.73
C SER A 41 -2.02 6.94 -8.60
N VAL A 42 -1.38 6.99 -7.42
CA VAL A 42 -0.24 7.89 -7.17
C VAL A 42 1.01 7.39 -7.89
N VAL A 43 1.28 6.08 -7.88
CA VAL A 43 2.38 5.47 -8.65
C VAL A 43 2.24 5.78 -10.14
N HIS A 44 1.05 5.69 -10.70
CA HIS A 44 0.82 6.04 -12.11
C HIS A 44 1.14 7.51 -12.39
N ALA A 45 0.80 8.43 -11.48
CA ALA A 45 1.16 9.83 -11.62
C ALA A 45 2.67 10.05 -11.49
N LEU A 46 3.31 9.43 -10.51
CA LEU A 46 4.77 9.45 -10.33
C LEU A 46 5.51 8.92 -11.55
N ARG A 47 5.03 7.82 -12.15
CA ARG A 47 5.59 7.24 -13.37
C ARG A 47 5.57 8.24 -14.52
N ARG A 48 4.42 8.87 -14.78
CA ARG A 48 4.29 9.89 -15.85
C ARG A 48 5.26 11.05 -15.62
N ASN A 49 5.37 11.51 -14.39
CA ASN A 49 6.28 12.61 -14.03
C ASN A 49 7.73 12.23 -14.26
N PHE A 50 8.12 11.01 -13.88
CA PHE A 50 9.47 10.50 -14.08
C PHE A 50 9.80 10.31 -15.58
N GLU A 51 8.86 9.78 -16.37
CA GLU A 51 9.02 9.65 -17.82
C GLU A 51 9.21 11.00 -18.51
N ILE A 52 8.45 12.03 -18.12
CA ILE A 52 8.63 13.38 -18.65
C ILE A 52 10.02 13.93 -18.27
N CYS A 53 10.44 13.73 -17.02
CA CYS A 53 11.74 14.20 -16.54
C CYS A 53 12.93 13.58 -17.27
N ASP A 54 12.85 12.28 -17.57
CA ASP A 54 13.88 11.56 -18.33
C ASP A 54 13.99 12.11 -19.76
N LEU A 55 12.84 12.42 -20.38
CA LEU A 55 12.78 13.01 -21.72
C LEU A 55 13.23 14.48 -21.77
N SER A 56 13.00 15.27 -20.72
CA SER A 56 13.42 16.68 -20.66
C SER A 56 14.90 16.89 -20.34
N GLY A 57 15.66 15.82 -20.09
CA GLY A 57 17.08 15.90 -19.74
C GLY A 57 17.33 16.54 -18.37
N GLY A 58 16.32 16.55 -17.50
CA GLY A 58 16.35 17.29 -16.25
C GLY A 58 15.04 17.25 -15.49
N CYS A 59 15.20 17.32 -14.18
CA CYS A 59 14.24 17.07 -13.13
C CYS A 59 14.16 18.37 -12.31
N GLU A 60 13.49 19.42 -12.80
CA GLU A 60 13.42 20.73 -12.13
C GLU A 60 12.00 21.32 -12.02
N ASN A 61 10.97 20.55 -12.38
CA ASN A 61 9.61 21.06 -12.51
C ASN A 61 8.75 20.81 -11.26
N GLU A 62 8.67 21.80 -10.36
CA GLU A 62 7.80 21.80 -9.17
C GLU A 62 6.29 21.72 -9.52
N GLU A 63 5.89 22.15 -10.72
CA GLU A 63 4.49 22.19 -11.19
C GLU A 63 3.83 20.80 -11.26
N LEU A 64 4.60 19.75 -11.59
CA LEU A 64 4.09 18.38 -11.77
C LEU A 64 3.71 17.68 -10.46
N LEU A 65 4.16 18.20 -9.31
CA LEU A 65 3.89 17.64 -7.99
C LEU A 65 2.53 18.07 -7.44
N SER A 66 2.04 19.22 -7.91
CA SER A 66 0.76 19.79 -7.51
C SER A 66 -0.44 18.98 -8.04
N GLU A 67 -0.34 18.35 -9.21
CA GLU A 67 -1.40 17.48 -9.79
C GLU A 67 -1.63 16.21 -8.96
N VAL A 68 -0.59 15.75 -8.25
CA VAL A 68 -0.65 14.56 -7.39
C VAL A 68 -0.99 14.94 -5.95
N GLY A 69 -1.07 16.23 -5.62
CA GLY A 69 -1.29 16.75 -4.27
C GLY A 69 -0.06 16.72 -3.37
N MET A 70 1.12 16.41 -3.92
CA MET A 70 2.34 16.24 -3.14
C MET A 70 3.00 17.58 -2.86
N THR A 71 3.29 17.83 -1.58
CA THR A 71 4.01 19.03 -1.16
C THR A 71 5.50 18.70 -1.02
N ILE A 72 6.36 19.50 -1.67
CA ILE A 72 7.79 19.52 -1.35
C ILE A 72 7.90 20.06 0.08
N THR A 73 8.38 19.24 1.01
CA THR A 73 8.59 19.71 2.39
C THR A 73 9.95 20.35 2.56
N ASN A 74 10.95 19.91 1.78
CA ASN A 74 12.29 20.49 1.62
C ASN A 74 12.88 20.05 0.25
N ALA A 75 13.92 20.73 -0.25
CA ALA A 75 14.50 20.55 -1.60
C ALA A 75 14.93 19.11 -2.00
N SER A 76 14.95 18.17 -1.06
CA SER A 76 15.36 16.77 -1.27
C SER A 76 14.30 15.74 -0.86
N MET A 77 13.15 16.15 -0.31
CA MET A 77 12.10 15.23 0.14
C MET A 77 10.70 15.76 -0.19
N MET A 78 9.87 14.86 -0.70
CA MET A 78 8.45 15.06 -0.90
C MET A 78 7.68 14.24 0.12
N SER A 79 6.64 14.86 0.66
CA SER A 79 5.69 14.17 1.54
C SER A 79 4.28 14.61 1.23
N MET A 80 3.37 13.65 1.29
CA MET A 80 1.94 13.88 1.17
C MET A 80 1.20 12.92 2.10
N SER A 81 0.02 13.33 2.55
CA SER A 81 -0.91 12.42 3.22
C SER A 81 -2.17 12.35 2.40
N GLY A 82 -2.48 11.17 1.87
CA GLY A 82 -3.76 10.85 1.26
C GLY A 82 -4.77 10.39 2.30
N LYS A 83 -5.82 9.70 1.85
CA LYS A 83 -6.90 9.23 2.74
C LYS A 83 -6.48 7.99 3.52
N ASN A 84 -5.83 7.04 2.84
CA ASN A 84 -5.45 5.75 3.44
C ASN A 84 -3.93 5.55 3.48
N TYR A 85 -3.15 6.34 2.74
CA TYR A 85 -1.69 6.24 2.73
C TYR A 85 -1.03 7.60 2.97
N THR A 86 0.09 7.56 3.66
CA THR A 86 1.11 8.61 3.63
C THR A 86 2.17 8.23 2.60
N PHE A 87 2.72 9.25 1.97
CA PHE A 87 3.66 9.16 0.87
C PHE A 87 4.94 9.87 1.29
N GLN A 88 6.07 9.22 1.11
CA GLN A 88 7.38 9.82 1.34
C GLN A 88 8.33 9.38 0.24
N GLY A 89 9.04 10.31 -0.37
CA GLY A 89 9.99 9.97 -1.40
C GLY A 89 10.90 11.14 -1.74
N THR A 90 11.83 10.90 -2.64
CA THR A 90 12.56 11.99 -3.28
C THR A 90 11.86 12.31 -4.61
N PRO A 91 11.97 13.56 -5.12
CA PRO A 91 11.35 13.93 -6.38
C PRO A 91 11.73 13.05 -7.58
N TYR A 92 12.90 12.42 -7.52
CA TYR A 92 13.53 11.72 -8.64
C TYR A 92 14.00 10.31 -8.26
N GLY A 93 13.42 9.72 -7.21
CA GLY A 93 13.86 8.43 -6.69
C GLY A 93 12.70 7.56 -6.24
N PHE A 94 12.96 6.72 -5.24
CA PHE A 94 11.97 5.81 -4.71
C PHE A 94 10.87 6.56 -3.94
N ALA A 95 9.65 6.02 -3.99
CA ALA A 95 8.53 6.49 -3.20
C ALA A 95 8.06 5.37 -2.27
N ALA A 96 8.02 5.65 -0.98
CA ALA A 96 7.47 4.79 0.04
C ALA A 96 6.03 5.21 0.37
N PHE A 97 5.16 4.22 0.50
CA PHE A 97 3.76 4.36 0.85
C PHE A 97 3.53 3.60 2.15
N GLN A 98 3.09 4.31 3.18
CA GLN A 98 2.75 3.73 4.47
C GLN A 98 1.25 3.91 4.71
N PRO A 99 0.53 2.87 5.17
CA PRO A 99 -0.89 3.02 5.46
C PRO A 99 -1.09 3.91 6.70
N THR A 100 -2.04 4.85 6.65
CA THR A 100 -2.31 5.81 7.74
C THR A 100 -2.84 5.15 9.01
N ARG A 101 -3.51 4.01 8.90
CA ARG A 101 -4.08 3.28 10.04
C ARG A 101 -3.21 2.14 10.57
N ARG A 102 -2.17 1.74 9.83
CA ARG A 102 -1.35 0.55 10.08
C ARG A 102 0.13 0.84 9.79
N THR A 103 0.60 2.01 10.23
CA THR A 103 1.87 2.64 9.82
C THR A 103 3.07 1.70 9.90
N ASP A 104 3.07 0.79 10.86
CA ASP A 104 4.18 -0.13 11.12
C ASP A 104 3.97 -1.54 10.56
N ASP A 105 2.79 -1.85 9.99
CA ASP A 105 2.51 -3.22 9.57
C ASP A 105 3.25 -3.59 8.27
N TYR A 106 3.15 -2.74 7.27
CA TYR A 106 3.77 -2.94 5.97
C TYR A 106 3.97 -1.59 5.27
N MET A 107 4.88 -1.58 4.30
CA MET A 107 5.04 -0.45 3.40
C MET A 107 5.05 -0.95 1.96
N ILE A 108 4.54 -0.12 1.06
CA ILE A 108 4.76 -0.31 -0.36
C ILE A 108 5.91 0.59 -0.77
N LEU A 109 6.83 0.10 -1.60
CA LEU A 109 7.95 0.85 -2.13
C LEU A 109 7.85 0.82 -3.66
N TRP A 110 7.74 1.99 -4.26
CA TRP A 110 7.90 2.14 -5.70
C TRP A 110 9.33 2.53 -6.01
N VAL A 111 9.92 1.80 -6.95
CA VAL A 111 11.25 2.05 -7.50
C VAL A 111 11.06 2.44 -8.96
N PRO A 112 11.47 3.66 -9.38
CA PRO A 112 11.37 4.08 -10.77
C PRO A 112 12.23 3.20 -11.67
N LYS A 113 11.88 3.16 -12.95
CA LYS A 113 12.75 2.59 -13.96
C LYS A 113 13.99 3.49 -14.09
N THR A 114 15.18 2.92 -14.02
CA THR A 114 16.44 3.60 -14.33
C THR A 114 17.07 2.95 -15.57
N VAL A 115 18.25 3.41 -15.98
CA VAL A 115 18.99 2.79 -17.09
C VAL A 115 19.31 1.31 -16.79
N ASP A 116 19.56 0.98 -15.52
CA ASP A 116 19.99 -0.35 -15.09
C ASP A 116 18.89 -1.17 -14.39
N THR A 117 17.79 -0.54 -13.98
CA THR A 117 16.72 -1.19 -13.21
C THR A 117 15.36 -1.03 -13.85
N GLU A 118 14.60 -2.12 -13.94
CA GLU A 118 13.17 -2.03 -14.25
C GLU A 118 12.40 -1.39 -13.10
N GLU A 119 11.23 -0.82 -13.42
CA GLU A 119 10.31 -0.34 -12.40
C GLU A 119 9.83 -1.52 -11.54
N ALA A 120 9.87 -1.33 -10.22
CA ALA A 120 9.38 -2.32 -9.27
C ALA A 120 8.41 -1.66 -8.29
N LEU A 121 7.32 -2.36 -7.99
CA LEU A 121 6.39 -1.99 -6.92
C LEU A 121 6.41 -3.08 -5.86
N VAL A 122 7.02 -2.80 -4.71
CA VAL A 122 7.40 -3.80 -3.72
C VAL A 122 6.52 -3.68 -2.49
N CYS A 123 5.90 -4.78 -2.05
CA CYS A 123 5.29 -4.85 -0.72
C CYS A 123 6.33 -5.40 0.25
N SER A 124 6.53 -4.73 1.38
CA SER A 124 7.39 -5.19 2.46
C SER A 124 6.61 -5.23 3.77
N GLY A 125 6.40 -6.44 4.29
CA GLY A 125 5.74 -6.66 5.58
C GLY A 125 6.73 -6.60 6.74
N GLN A 126 6.42 -5.77 7.75
CA GLN A 126 7.23 -5.53 8.94
C GLN A 126 6.67 -6.28 10.16
N THR A 127 5.35 -6.36 10.31
CA THR A 127 4.68 -7.11 11.40
C THR A 127 4.13 -8.45 10.90
N ALA A 128 3.73 -9.34 11.82
CA ALA A 128 3.09 -10.61 11.46
C ALA A 128 1.83 -10.41 10.57
N TRP A 129 1.05 -9.37 10.85
CA TRP A 129 -0.12 -9.02 10.04
C TRP A 129 0.31 -8.54 8.64
N GLY A 130 1.27 -7.61 8.56
CA GLY A 130 1.76 -7.08 7.29
C GLY A 130 2.48 -8.10 6.42
N ILE A 131 3.25 -9.01 7.02
CA ILE A 131 3.83 -10.17 6.33
C ILE A 131 2.71 -11.04 5.75
N GLY A 132 1.66 -11.30 6.53
CA GLY A 132 0.48 -12.04 6.08
C GLY A 132 -0.33 -11.30 5.01
N PHE A 133 -0.24 -9.97 4.95
CA PHE A 133 -0.83 -9.14 3.91
C PHE A 133 -0.02 -9.20 2.62
N CYS A 134 1.29 -8.91 2.64
CA CYS A 134 2.16 -9.01 1.46
C CYS A 134 2.13 -10.42 0.86
N LYS A 135 2.21 -11.47 1.69
CA LYS A 135 2.02 -12.87 1.22
C LYS A 135 0.70 -13.08 0.50
N SER A 136 -0.37 -12.40 0.90
CA SER A 136 -1.68 -12.51 0.25
C SER A 136 -1.78 -11.80 -1.11
N LEU A 137 -0.79 -10.96 -1.47
CA LEU A 137 -0.71 -10.26 -2.75
C LEU A 137 0.09 -11.07 -3.79
N CYS A 138 1.19 -11.67 -3.36
CA CYS A 138 2.25 -12.19 -4.24
C CYS A 138 2.94 -13.47 -3.71
N GLY A 139 2.59 -13.96 -2.52
CA GLY A 139 3.12 -15.21 -1.93
C GLY A 139 4.33 -15.06 -0.99
N PHE A 140 5.00 -13.91 -0.94
CA PHE A 140 6.23 -13.70 -0.15
C PHE A 140 6.10 -12.54 0.86
N GLN A 141 6.99 -12.51 1.86
CA GLN A 141 7.04 -11.43 2.86
C GLN A 141 7.45 -10.08 2.23
N GLN A 142 8.45 -10.13 1.36
CA GLN A 142 8.89 -9.01 0.55
C GLN A 142 8.80 -9.44 -0.92
N CYS A 143 8.04 -8.70 -1.71
CA CYS A 143 7.74 -9.12 -3.06
C CYS A 143 7.47 -7.96 -3.98
N GLU A 144 7.78 -8.17 -5.25
CA GLU A 144 7.40 -7.28 -6.32
C GLU A 144 5.96 -7.60 -6.74
N MET A 145 5.03 -6.69 -6.49
CA MET A 145 3.61 -6.84 -6.79
C MET A 145 3.32 -6.89 -8.29
N ASN A 146 4.12 -6.19 -9.10
CA ASN A 146 3.96 -6.17 -10.56
C ASN A 146 4.34 -7.52 -11.19
N LYS A 147 5.42 -8.16 -10.73
CA LYS A 147 5.89 -9.46 -11.23
C LYS A 147 5.40 -10.66 -10.41
N ARG A 148 4.83 -10.41 -9.23
CA ARG A 148 4.45 -11.41 -8.21
C ARG A 148 5.59 -12.37 -7.87
N THR A 149 6.81 -11.85 -7.84
CA THR A 149 8.03 -12.58 -7.50
C THR A 149 8.56 -12.13 -6.15
N LYS A 150 9.42 -12.95 -5.54
CA LYS A 150 10.20 -12.55 -4.37
C LYS A 150 11.07 -11.35 -4.76
N TYR A 151 11.06 -10.30 -3.95
CA TYR A 151 11.96 -9.16 -4.13
C TYR A 151 13.24 -9.47 -3.37
N ASP A 152 14.35 -9.59 -4.09
CA ASP A 152 15.63 -10.04 -3.53
C ASP A 152 16.59 -8.89 -3.22
N GLY A 153 16.12 -7.63 -3.28
CA GLY A 153 16.85 -6.43 -2.84
C GLY A 153 18.30 -6.40 -3.31
N MET A 154 18.54 -5.92 -4.53
CA MET A 154 19.90 -5.54 -4.94
C MET A 154 20.40 -4.38 -4.08
#